data_AF-A0A1H0TJJ4-F1
#
_entry.id   AF-A0A1H0TJJ4-F1
#
_cell.length_a   1.000
_cell.length_b   1.000
_cell.length_c   1.000
_cell.angle_alpha   90.00
_cell.angle_beta   90.00
_cell.angle_gamma   90.00
#
_symmetry.space_group_name_H-M   'P 1'
#
loop_
_entity.id
_entity.type
_entity.pdbx_description
1 polymer ?
#
loop_
_entity_poly.entity_id
_entity_poly.type
_entity_poly.pdbx_seq_one_letter_code
_entity_poly.pdbx_strand_id
1 'polypeptide(L)'
;MSGKSGSGAKHGARNGPAPELDLERARSGFARRESAPDGEWMVRSITASRAEKTYICPGCSTAVLPGIAHLVVWSDDHLFGAAAGLAERRHWHSNCWRSRTYRYR
;
A
#
# COMPACT_ATOMS: atom_id res chain seq x y z
N MET A 1 -11.85 35.45 36.99
CA MET A 1 -13.08 34.63 36.92
C MET A 1 -13.08 33.98 35.55
N SER A 2 -12.64 32.73 35.45
CA SER A 2 -13.50 31.54 35.40
C SER A 2 -14.13 31.38 34.00
N GLY A 3 -13.95 30.31 33.23
CA GLY A 3 -13.36 29.02 33.52
C GLY A 3 -13.20 28.16 32.25
N LYS A 4 -12.50 27.04 32.45
CA LYS A 4 -12.40 25.89 31.54
C LYS A 4 -13.78 25.30 31.24
N SER A 5 -13.96 24.75 30.05
CA SER A 5 -14.81 23.58 29.80
C SER A 5 -14.27 22.76 28.63
N GLY A 6 -13.72 21.59 28.94
CA GLY A 6 -13.53 20.53 27.94
C GLY A 6 -14.81 19.72 27.75
N SER A 7 -14.85 18.88 26.72
CA SER A 7 -15.72 17.70 26.69
C SER A 7 -15.20 16.70 25.67
N GLY A 8 -14.72 15.57 26.18
CA GLY A 8 -14.28 14.43 25.39
C GLY A 8 -15.46 13.71 24.72
N ALA A 9 -15.24 13.29 23.47
CA ALA A 9 -16.13 12.39 22.77
C ALA A 9 -15.78 10.94 23.16
N LYS A 10 -16.83 10.22 23.54
CA LYS A 10 -16.82 8.91 24.20
C LYS A 10 -16.50 7.81 23.19
N HIS A 11 -15.58 6.91 23.54
CA HIS A 11 -15.40 5.64 22.83
C HIS A 11 -16.54 4.70 23.23
N GLY A 12 -17.62 4.74 22.45
CA GLY A 12 -18.75 3.82 22.59
C GLY A 12 -18.43 2.48 21.96
N ALA A 13 -18.08 1.51 22.80
CA ALA A 13 -18.02 0.10 22.44
C ALA A 13 -19.38 -0.34 21.86
N ARG A 14 -19.38 -0.84 20.62
CA ARG A 14 -20.51 -1.59 20.05
C ARG A 14 -20.02 -2.99 19.70
N ASN A 15 -20.50 -3.97 20.47
CA ASN A 15 -20.46 -5.40 20.19
C ASN A 15 -21.16 -5.68 18.86
N GLY A 16 -20.38 -5.78 17.78
CA GLY A 16 -20.76 -6.43 16.53
C GLY A 16 -19.59 -7.32 16.10
N PRO A 17 -19.81 -8.42 15.35
CA PRO A 17 -18.69 -9.16 14.79
C PRO A 17 -17.85 -8.17 13.96
N ALA A 18 -16.55 -8.10 14.24
CA ALA A 18 -15.64 -7.25 13.49
C ALA A 18 -15.88 -7.50 11.99
N PRO A 19 -16.10 -6.44 11.19
CA PRO A 19 -16.38 -6.64 9.78
C PRO A 19 -15.24 -7.48 9.19
N GLU A 20 -15.60 -8.59 8.56
CA GLU A 20 -14.70 -9.58 7.92
C GLU A 20 -13.62 -8.94 7.02
N LEU A 21 -13.86 -7.68 6.64
CA LEU A 21 -13.02 -6.74 5.90
C LEU A 21 -11.70 -6.35 6.60
N ASP A 22 -11.51 -6.64 7.88
CA ASP A 22 -10.31 -6.26 8.64
C ASP A 22 -9.25 -7.36 8.73
N LEU A 23 -9.61 -8.65 8.67
CA LEU A 23 -8.64 -9.73 8.84
C LEU A 23 -7.81 -10.00 7.57
N GLU A 24 -8.44 -9.97 6.40
CA GLU A 24 -7.75 -10.06 5.10
C GLU A 24 -6.84 -8.84 4.86
N ARG A 25 -7.29 -7.65 5.25
CA ARG A 25 -6.55 -6.39 5.17
C ARG A 25 -5.39 -6.34 6.17
N ALA A 26 -5.63 -6.76 7.42
CA ALA A 26 -4.59 -6.88 8.44
C ALA A 26 -3.55 -7.96 8.07
N ARG A 27 -4.00 -9.10 7.53
CA ARG A 27 -3.11 -10.18 7.06
C ARG A 27 -2.31 -9.76 5.84
N SER A 28 -2.90 -9.04 4.88
CA SER A 28 -2.21 -8.66 3.63
C SER A 28 -1.24 -7.48 3.81
N GLY A 29 -1.29 -6.78 4.94
CA GLY A 29 -0.57 -5.53 5.16
C GLY A 29 -1.33 -4.34 4.57
N PHE A 30 -1.35 -3.22 5.29
CA PHE A 30 -2.00 -2.00 4.84
C PHE A 30 -1.21 -1.38 3.68
N ALA A 31 -1.85 -1.31 2.51
CA ALA A 31 -1.33 -0.51 1.42
C ALA A 31 -1.53 0.98 1.75
N ARG A 32 -0.47 1.77 1.58
CA ARG A 32 -0.52 3.23 1.72
C ARG A 32 -0.70 3.89 0.36
N ARG A 33 -1.44 4.98 0.33
CA ARG A 33 -1.52 5.85 -0.85
C ARG A 33 -0.27 6.74 -0.92
N GLU A 34 0.29 6.89 -2.11
CA GLU A 34 1.39 7.79 -2.43
C GLU A 34 1.05 8.59 -3.69
N SER A 35 0.93 9.90 -3.51
CA SER A 35 0.79 10.86 -4.61
C SER A 35 2.16 11.16 -5.22
N ALA A 36 2.24 11.14 -6.54
CA ALA A 36 3.44 11.43 -7.29
C ALA A 36 3.11 12.20 -8.58
N PRO A 37 4.10 12.87 -9.21
CA PRO A 37 3.85 13.61 -10.45
C PRO A 37 3.34 12.74 -11.62
N ASP A 38 3.53 11.42 -11.56
CA ASP A 38 3.04 10.44 -12.55
C ASP A 38 1.69 9.79 -12.16
N GLY A 39 1.08 10.19 -11.04
CA GLY A 39 -0.25 9.74 -10.63
C GLY A 39 -0.36 9.32 -9.16
N GLU A 40 -1.53 8.78 -8.81
CA GLU A 40 -1.80 8.23 -7.48
C GLU A 40 -1.51 6.73 -7.43
N TRP A 41 -0.74 6.31 -6.43
CA TRP A 41 -0.25 4.95 -6.29
C TRP A 41 -0.65 4.35 -4.95
N MET A 42 -1.04 3.08 -4.97
CA MET A 42 -1.13 2.25 -3.77
C MET A 42 0.15 1.42 -3.64
N VAL A 43 0.78 1.51 -2.48
CA VAL A 43 2.06 0.89 -2.18
C VAL A 43 1.92 -0.03 -0.98
N ARG A 44 2.25 -1.30 -1.16
CA ARG A 44 2.21 -2.32 -0.11
C ARG A 44 3.58 -2.94 0.09
N SER A 45 4.01 -3.05 1.34
CA SER A 45 5.24 -3.77 1.68
C SER A 45 5.01 -5.29 1.73
N ILE A 46 5.96 -6.02 1.16
CA ILE A 46 6.05 -7.49 1.25
C ILE A 46 7.28 -7.83 2.06
N THR A 47 7.09 -8.62 3.13
CA THR A 47 8.19 -9.13 3.95
C THR A 47 8.96 -10.21 3.21
N ALA A 48 10.23 -10.38 3.56
CA ALA A 48 11.08 -11.46 3.03
C ALA A 48 10.40 -12.84 3.11
N SER A 49 9.76 -13.14 4.24
CA SER A 49 9.04 -14.40 4.47
C SER A 49 7.86 -14.67 3.53
N ARG A 50 7.29 -13.62 2.92
CA ARG A 50 6.15 -13.72 1.98
C ARG A 50 6.57 -13.54 0.52
N ALA A 51 7.85 -13.25 0.27
CA ALA A 51 8.41 -13.14 -1.05
C ALA A 51 8.77 -14.55 -1.55
N GLU A 52 7.78 -15.27 -2.06
CA GLU A 52 7.95 -16.67 -2.49
C GLU A 52 8.22 -16.82 -4.00
N LYS A 53 7.98 -15.74 -4.76
CA LYS A 53 8.05 -15.75 -6.23
C LYS A 53 9.03 -14.69 -6.73
N THR A 54 9.67 -15.00 -7.86
CA THR A 54 10.54 -14.06 -8.58
C THR A 54 9.73 -13.11 -9.46
N TYR A 55 10.07 -11.83 -9.43
CA TYR A 55 9.48 -10.79 -10.29
C TYR A 55 10.56 -9.88 -10.88
N ILE A 56 10.26 -9.15 -11.96
CA ILE A 56 11.20 -8.16 -12.53
C ILE A 56 10.86 -6.76 -12.02
N CYS A 57 11.87 -6.08 -11.45
CA CYS A 57 11.74 -4.70 -10.95
C CYS A 57 11.74 -3.70 -12.11
N PRO A 58 10.69 -2.88 -12.31
CA PRO A 58 10.64 -1.91 -13.41
C PRO A 58 11.71 -0.82 -13.35
N GLY A 59 12.20 -0.49 -12.15
CA GLY A 59 13.18 0.60 -11.97
C GLY A 59 14.62 0.22 -12.35
N CYS A 60 14.99 -1.06 -12.32
CA CYS A 60 16.35 -1.51 -12.63
C CYS A 60 16.41 -2.69 -13.60
N SER A 61 15.27 -3.22 -14.03
CA SER A 61 15.14 -4.41 -14.89
C SER A 61 15.79 -5.67 -14.32
N THR A 62 16.12 -5.70 -13.04
CA THR A 62 16.68 -6.86 -12.33
C THR A 62 15.60 -7.64 -11.58
N ALA A 63 15.81 -8.94 -11.39
CA ALA A 63 14.93 -9.80 -10.63
C ALA A 63 14.90 -9.45 -9.12
N VAL A 64 13.69 -9.34 -8.57
CA VAL A 64 13.40 -9.45 -7.14
C VAL A 64 13.26 -10.93 -6.83
N LEU A 65 14.26 -11.51 -6.15
CA LEU A 65 14.28 -12.94 -5.83
C LEU A 65 13.40 -13.28 -4.61
N PRO A 66 13.00 -14.55 -4.46
CA PRO A 66 12.37 -15.02 -3.24
C PRO A 66 13.23 -14.74 -2.00
N GLY A 67 12.58 -14.46 -0.87
CA GLY A 67 13.25 -14.05 0.36
C GLY A 67 13.68 -12.58 0.43
N ILE A 68 13.50 -11.80 -0.64
CA ILE A 68 13.84 -10.37 -0.65
C ILE A 68 12.59 -9.54 -0.31
N ALA A 69 12.68 -8.74 0.77
CA ALA A 69 11.65 -7.78 1.12
C ALA A 69 11.56 -6.68 0.03
N HIS A 70 10.35 -6.41 -0.45
CA HIS A 70 10.12 -5.54 -1.60
C HIS A 70 8.74 -4.88 -1.51
N LEU A 71 8.41 -4.05 -2.50
CA LEU A 71 7.14 -3.33 -2.58
C LEU A 71 6.30 -3.85 -3.74
N VAL A 72 5.00 -3.96 -3.51
CA VAL A 72 4.00 -4.17 -4.55
C VAL A 72 3.25 -2.87 -4.74
N VAL A 73 3.22 -2.40 -5.97
CA VAL A 73 2.71 -1.08 -6.34
C VAL A 73 1.67 -1.23 -7.44
N TRP A 74 0.55 -0.54 -7.32
CA TRP A 74 -0.43 -0.40 -8.39
C TRP A 74 -1.03 1.00 -8.42
N SER A 75 -1.63 1.36 -9.56
CA SER A 75 -2.33 2.64 -9.71
C SER A 75 -3.63 2.63 -8.90
N ASP A 76 -3.85 3.67 -8.10
CA ASP A 76 -5.11 3.89 -7.37
C ASP A 76 -6.19 4.48 -8.29
N ASP A 77 -5.75 5.30 -9.25
CA ASP A 77 -6.60 6.01 -10.21
C ASP A 77 -6.64 5.33 -11.59
N HIS A 78 -6.70 3.99 -11.58
CA HIS A 78 -6.76 3.25 -12.82
C HIS A 78 -8.08 3.51 -13.55
N LEU A 79 -8.05 3.77 -14.87
CA LEU A 79 -9.23 4.15 -15.67
C LEU A 79 -10.40 3.15 -15.58
N PHE A 80 -10.07 1.87 -15.35
CA PHE A 80 -11.04 0.78 -15.20
C PHE A 80 -11.34 0.43 -13.72
N GLY A 81 -11.00 1.32 -12.80
CA GLY A 81 -11.22 1.20 -11.36
C GLY A 81 -10.14 0.42 -10.60
N ALA A 82 -10.27 0.40 -9.28
CA ALA A 82 -9.25 -0.11 -8.36
C ALA A 82 -8.86 -1.59 -8.56
N ALA A 83 -9.81 -2.43 -8.97
CA ALA A 83 -9.56 -3.86 -9.22
C ALA A 83 -8.62 -4.07 -10.42
N ALA A 84 -8.78 -3.27 -11.48
CA ALA A 84 -7.92 -3.32 -12.65
C ALA A 84 -6.50 -2.84 -12.31
N GLY A 85 -6.38 -1.75 -11.52
CA GLY A 85 -5.08 -1.32 -11.00
C GLY A 85 -4.37 -2.45 -10.24
N LEU A 86 -5.08 -3.12 -9.32
CA LEU A 86 -4.52 -4.24 -8.57
C LEU A 86 -4.10 -5.42 -9.45
N ALA A 87 -4.84 -5.70 -10.53
CA ALA A 87 -4.48 -6.75 -11.49
C ALA A 87 -3.15 -6.45 -12.20
N GLU A 88 -2.87 -5.18 -12.47
CA GLU A 88 -1.64 -4.70 -13.12
C GLU A 88 -0.50 -4.36 -12.14
N ARG A 89 -0.59 -4.85 -10.89
CA ARG A 89 0.42 -4.59 -9.85
C ARG A 89 1.84 -4.97 -10.28
N ARG A 90 2.79 -4.12 -9.93
CA ARG A 90 4.22 -4.28 -10.23
C ARG A 90 5.02 -4.46 -8.94
N HIS A 91 6.10 -5.23 -9.03
CA HIS A 91 6.95 -5.55 -7.91
C HIS A 91 8.25 -4.75 -8.02
N TRP A 92 8.59 -3.99 -6.98
CA TRP A 92 9.71 -3.07 -6.96
C TRP A 92 10.63 -3.37 -5.79
N HIS A 93 11.94 -3.28 -6.01
CA HIS A 93 12.85 -3.11 -4.88
C HIS A 93 12.51 -1.82 -4.13
N SER A 94 12.54 -1.86 -2.79
CA SER A 94 12.20 -0.71 -1.95
C SER A 94 13.04 0.52 -2.29
N ASN A 95 14.32 0.35 -2.63
CA ASN A 95 15.16 1.47 -3.03
C ASN A 95 14.77 2.03 -4.41
N CYS A 96 14.55 1.17 -5.39
CA CYS A 96 14.16 1.57 -6.74
C CYS A 96 12.84 2.33 -6.76
N TRP A 97 11.87 1.98 -5.91
CA TRP A 97 10.61 2.72 -5.79
C TRP A 97 10.81 4.15 -5.29
N ARG A 98 11.63 4.31 -4.23
CA ARG A 98 11.92 5.62 -3.62
C ARG A 98 12.79 6.52 -4.50
N SER A 99 13.71 5.92 -5.26
CA SER A 99 14.62 6.65 -6.15
C SER A 99 14.09 6.75 -7.59
N ARG A 100 12.84 6.36 -7.85
CA ARG A 100 12.32 6.36 -9.22
C ARG A 100 12.27 7.78 -9.77
N THR A 101 12.55 7.90 -11.06
CA THR A 101 12.36 9.17 -11.77
C THR A 101 10.96 9.20 -12.36
N TYR A 102 10.25 10.27 -12.10
CA TYR A 102 8.93 10.50 -12.65
C TYR A 102 9.09 11.01 -14.08
N ARG A 103 8.54 10.28 -15.04
CA ARG A 103 8.45 10.74 -16.43
C ARG A 103 7.01 11.16 -16.66
N TYR A 104 6.82 12.44 -16.98
CA TYR A 104 5.55 12.94 -17.46
C TYR A 104 5.29 12.29 -18.81
N ARG A 105 4.10 11.71 -18.98
CA ARG A 105 3.66 11.08 -20.22
C ARG A 105 2.88 12.06 -21.05
#